data_AF-A0A089I6R5-F1
#
_entry.id   AF-A0A089I6R5-F1
#
_cell.length_a   1.000
_cell.length_b   1.000
_cell.length_c   1.000
_cell.angle_alpha   90.00
_cell.angle_beta   90.00
_cell.angle_gamma   90.00
#
_symmetry.space_group_name_H-M   'P 1'
#
loop_
_entity.id
_entity.type
_entity.pdbx_description
1 polymer ?
#
loop_
_entity_poly.entity_id
_entity_poly.type
_entity_poly.pdbx_seq_one_letter_code
_entity_poly.pdbx_strand_id
1 'polypeptide(L)' 'MLVITLVTGTEKEYDLPMNEVNSFLTWFDARDAGRGPGMYAIDKHSNNKGPFKKRKDYVVFDKILTYEVSEYTAAE' A
#
# COMPACT_ATOMS: atom_id res chain seq x y z
N MET A 1 9.30 2.45 1.47
CA MET A 1 8.09 3.24 1.78
C MET A 1 7.17 3.27 0.57
N LEU A 2 5.86 3.26 0.81
CA LEU A 2 4.81 3.37 -0.19
C LEU A 2 3.90 4.56 0.14
N VAL A 3 3.73 5.47 -0.80
CA VAL A 3 2.74 6.56 -0.71
C VAL A 3 1.66 6.31 -1.76
N ILE A 4 0.40 6.38 -1.35
CA ILE A 4 -0.76 6.25 -2.23
C ILE A 4 -1.55 7.56 -2.18
N THR A 5 -1.74 8.17 -3.34
CA THR A 5 -2.63 9.33 -3.50
C THR A 5 -3.94 8.85 -4.08
N LEU A 6 -5.04 9.11 -3.36
CA LEU A 6 -6.38 8.76 -3.82
C LEU A 6 -6.90 9.80 -4.82
N VAL A 7 -7.93 9.43 -5.58
CA VAL A 7 -8.63 10.34 -6.52
C VAL A 7 -9.23 11.58 -5.84
N THR A 8 -9.36 11.57 -4.52
CA THR A 8 -9.77 12.73 -3.70
C THR A 8 -8.61 13.69 -3.39
N GLY A 9 -7.39 13.38 -3.80
CA GLY A 9 -6.16 14.07 -3.39
C GLY A 9 -5.67 13.67 -1.99
N THR A 10 -6.32 12.70 -1.32
CA THR A 10 -5.90 12.23 0.00
C THR A 10 -4.68 11.33 -0.13
N GLU A 11 -3.61 11.67 0.58
CA GLU A 11 -2.40 10.86 0.66
C GLU A 11 -2.44 9.88 1.84
N LYS A 12 -1.89 8.70 1.61
CA LYS A 12 -1.71 7.64 2.60
C LYS A 12 -0.28 7.12 2.50
N GLU A 13 0.48 7.31 3.56
CA GLU A 13 1.87 6.88 3.65
C GLU A 13 1.99 5.61 4.50
N TYR A 14 2.80 4.68 4.01
CA TYR A 14 3.06 3.39 4.62
C TYR A 14 4.56 3.11 4.64
N ASP A 15 5.11 2.97 5.85
CA ASP A 15 6.43 2.38 6.05
C ASP A 15 6.29 0.85 6.02
N LEU A 16 6.75 0.24 4.94
CA LEU A 16 6.56 -1.18 4.62
C LEU A 16 7.90 -1.80 4.21
N PRO A 17 8.13 -3.08 4.55
CA PRO A 17 9.25 -3.83 4.00
C PRO A 17 9.06 -4.03 2.48
N MET A 18 10.17 -4.13 1.74
CA MET A 18 10.15 -4.10 0.27
C MET A 18 9.37 -5.28 -0.34
N ASN A 19 9.33 -6.43 0.33
CA ASN A 19 8.52 -7.57 -0.10
C ASN A 19 7.01 -7.25 -0.11
N GLU A 20 6.52 -6.44 0.82
CA GLU A 20 5.12 -6.01 0.87
C GLU A 20 4.82 -4.93 -0.16
N VAL A 21 5.77 -4.04 -0.41
CA VAL A 21 5.69 -3.07 -1.53
C VAL A 21 5.59 -3.82 -2.86
N ASN A 22 6.47 -4.80 -3.10
CA ASN A 22 6.44 -5.62 -4.32
C ASN A 22 5.13 -6.42 -4.46
N SER A 23 4.56 -6.85 -3.33
CA SER A 23 3.25 -7.52 -3.31
C SER A 23 2.11 -6.56 -3.72
N PHE A 24 2.18 -5.30 -3.29
CA PHE A 24 1.25 -4.26 -3.72
C PHE A 24 1.38 -3.97 -5.22
N LEU A 25 2.60 -3.82 -5.75
CA LEU A 25 2.85 -3.60 -7.18
C LEU A 25 2.31 -4.75 -8.03
N THR A 26 2.59 -5.99 -7.64
CA THR A 26 2.10 -7.20 -8.31
C THR A 26 0.56 -7.24 -8.35
N TRP A 27 -0.08 -6.86 -7.24
CA TRP A 27 -1.54 -6.77 -7.19
C TRP A 27 -2.07 -5.68 -8.13
N PHE A 28 -1.44 -4.50 -8.13
CA PHE A 28 -1.87 -3.37 -8.95
C PHE A 28 -1.80 -3.72 -10.45
N ASP A 29 -0.69 -4.31 -10.90
CA ASP A 29 -0.51 -4.74 -12.29
C ASP A 29 -1.50 -5.87 -12.68
N ALA A 30 -1.73 -6.82 -11.78
CA ALA A 30 -2.72 -7.86 -12.02
C ALA A 30 -4.13 -7.27 -12.18
N ARG A 31 -4.46 -6.27 -11.36
CA ARG A 31 -5.76 -5.60 -11.40
C ARG A 31 -5.95 -4.72 -12.61
N ASP A 32 -4.91 -3.99 -13.03
CA ASP A 32 -4.89 -3.24 -14.29
C ASP A 32 -5.10 -4.15 -15.51
N ALA A 33 -4.51 -5.35 -15.48
CA ALA A 33 -4.75 -6.40 -16.47
C ALA A 33 -6.11 -7.12 -16.33
N GLY A 34 -7.06 -6.55 -15.56
CA GLY A 34 -8.42 -7.06 -15.40
C GLY A 34 -8.56 -8.31 -14.53
N ARG A 35 -7.54 -8.66 -13.74
CA ARG A 35 -7.48 -9.88 -12.92
C ARG A 35 -7.42 -9.55 -11.43
N GLY A 36 -7.68 -10.55 -10.58
CA GLY A 36 -7.53 -10.40 -9.13
C GLY A 36 -8.55 -9.45 -8.46
N PRO A 37 -8.38 -9.22 -7.15
CA PRO A 37 -9.36 -8.51 -6.33
C PRO A 37 -9.33 -7.00 -6.58
N GLY A 38 -10.48 -6.34 -6.51
CA GLY A 38 -10.58 -4.87 -6.63
C GLY A 38 -10.06 -4.07 -5.42
N MET A 39 -9.64 -4.77 -4.36
CA MET A 39 -9.09 -4.17 -3.15
C MET A 39 -7.82 -4.90 -2.71
N TYR A 40 -6.90 -4.17 -2.09
CA TYR A 40 -5.69 -4.70 -1.47
C TYR A 40 -5.62 -4.32 0.01
N ALA A 41 -5.13 -5.24 0.84
CA ALA A 41 -5.01 -5.03 2.28
C ALA A 41 -3.56 -4.77 2.66
N ILE A 42 -3.29 -3.58 3.19
CA ILE A 42 -1.96 -3.16 3.68
C ILE A 42 -1.93 -3.35 5.20
N ASP A 43 -0.96 -4.11 5.71
CA ASP A 43 -0.76 -4.24 7.16
C ASP A 43 -0.09 -2.99 7.70
N LYS A 44 -0.61 -2.45 8.81
CA LYS A 44 -0.05 -1.24 9.44
C LYS A 44 1.05 -1.55 10.45
N HIS A 45 1.39 -2.83 10.65
CA HIS A 45 2.49 -3.27 11.51
C HIS A 45 2.49 -2.57 12.89
N SER A 46 3.59 -1.88 13.20
CA SER A 46 3.82 -1.16 14.45
C SER A 46 2.95 0.10 14.60
N ASN A 47 2.36 0.63 13.52
CA ASN A 47 1.45 1.77 13.55
C ASN A 47 0.03 1.40 14.04
N ASN A 48 -0.06 0.34 14.83
CA ASN A 48 -1.28 -0.16 15.41
C ASN A 48 -1.56 0.51 16.79
N LYS A 49 -1.80 1.82 16.81
CA LYS A 49 -2.21 2.59 18.01
C LYS A 49 -3.63 2.21 18.50
N GLY A 50 -3.76 1.32 19.49
CA GLY A 50 -5.03 0.89 20.11
C GLY A 50 -5.05 -0.60 20.52
N PRO A 51 -6.11 -1.11 21.18
CA PRO A 51 -6.20 -2.49 21.69
C PRO A 51 -6.50 -3.52 20.58
N PHE A 52 -5.86 -3.39 19.42
CA PHE A 52 -6.11 -4.23 18.27
C PHE A 52 -5.01 -5.26 18.09
N LYS A 53 -5.37 -6.51 17.78
CA LYS A 53 -4.39 -7.57 17.49
C LYS A 53 -3.68 -7.34 16.14
N LYS A 54 -4.39 -6.81 15.14
CA LYS A 54 -3.91 -6.44 13.81
C LYS A 54 -4.76 -5.31 13.26
N ARG A 55 -4.19 -4.46 12.41
CA ARG A 55 -4.93 -3.41 11.70
C ARG A 55 -4.47 -3.36 10.26
N LYS A 56 -5.43 -3.43 9.35
CA LYS A 56 -5.18 -3.34 7.92
C LYS A 56 -5.94 -2.15 7.35
N ASP A 57 -5.30 -1.43 6.44
CA ASP A 57 -5.97 -0.47 5.57
C ASP A 57 -6.29 -1.18 4.25
N TYR A 58 -7.54 -1.05 3.79
CA TYR A 58 -7.96 -1.60 2.50
C TYR A 58 -8.01 -0.47 1.49
N VAL A 59 -7.23 -0.60 0.41
CA VAL A 59 -7.21 0.35 -0.70
C VAL A 59 -7.98 -0.23 -1.88
N VAL A 60 -8.79 0.61 -2.53
CA VAL A 60 -9.60 0.23 -3.70
C VAL A 60 -8.86 0.67 -4.95
N PHE A 61 -8.65 -0.25 -5.89
CA PHE A 61 -7.91 0.00 -7.13
C PHE A 61 -8.41 1.24 -7.88
N ASP A 62 -9.72 1.30 -8.17
CA ASP A 62 -10.36 2.40 -8.91
C ASP A 62 -10.32 3.76 -8.15
N LYS A 63 -9.79 3.81 -6.93
CA LYS A 63 -9.66 5.02 -6.13
C LYS A 63 -8.22 5.49 -5.97
N ILE A 64 -7.25 4.77 -6.52
CA ILE A 64 -5.84 5.18 -6.55
C ILE A 64 -5.65 6.09 -7.76
N LEU A 65 -5.16 7.31 -7.51
CA LEU A 65 -4.80 8.27 -8.55
C LEU A 65 -3.35 8.06 -8.99
N THR A 66 -2.44 8.02 -8.02
CA THR A 66 -1.01 7.76 -8.20
C THR A 66 -0.46 7.02 -6.98
N TYR A 67 0.70 6.40 -7.13
CA TYR A 67 1.48 5.88 -6.02
C TYR A 67 2.96 6.19 -6.24
N GLU A 68 3.70 6.28 -5.14
CA GLU A 68 5.15 6.45 -5.12
C GLU A 68 5.79 5.34 -4.30
N VAL A 69 6.89 4.79 -4.82
CA VAL A 69 7.72 3.80 -4.13
C VAL A 69 9.09 4.39 -3.87
N SER A 70 9.48 4.43 -2.60
CA SER A 70 10.82 4.82 -2.16
C SER A 70 11.53 3.62 -1.56
N GLU A 71 12.65 3.22 -2.16
CA GLU A 71 13.58 2.22 -1.64
C GLU A 71 14.73 2.94 -0.93
N TYR A 72 14.99 2.57 0.33
CA TYR A 72 16.13 3.09 1.08
C TYR A 72 17.25 2.06 1.05
N THR A 73 18.42 2.43 0.57
CA THR A 73 19.65 1.74 0.94
C THR A 73 19.95 2.07 2.41
N ALA A 74 20.29 1.07 3.23
CA ALA A 74 20.93 1.36 4.51
C ALA A 74 22.17 2.22 4.17
N ALA A 75 22.25 3.43 4.73
CA ALA A 75 23.41 4.30 4.53
C ALA A 75 24.69 3.51 4.88
N GLU A 76 25.71 3.61 4.03
CA GLU A 76 27.07 3.19 4.38
C GLU A 76 27.56 3.86 5.68
#